data_AF-A0A6G2RVG1-F1
#
_entry.id   AF-A0A6G2RVG1-F1
#
_cell.length_a   1.000
_cell.length_b   1.000
_cell.length_c   1.000
_cell.angle_alpha   90.00
_cell.angle_beta   90.00
_cell.angle_gamma   90.00
#
_symmetry.space_group_name_H-M   'P 1'
#
loop_
_entity.id
_entity.type
_entity.pdbx_description
1 polymer ?
#
loop_
_entity_poly.entity_id
_entity_poly.type
_entity_poly.pdbx_seq_one_letter_code
_entity_poly.pdbx_strand_id
1 'polypeptide(L)'
;MVRAGSPLGGSGPAPAPIWLLPSVLLAVFTAVAVSLTPSIARAQVVSIGVIATVTVAVAGAEAARRGRALDALRRQSAEQEAVLRGHLAQQEAETVRMAKETLPAAMAQLQQGIRADEVLRKVVHVSRVSPEFEAAYRGVLRYVLQAVEAEEDLRDSAQRAFVNIARRVQAITHQQAQELREMEDKHGNDPEVFGDLLQLDHRTALVGRLADSIAVLGGARPGRQWQQTIPLFNVLRGAMSRIIDYQRVDLHSVAEVGILGRGVEPLIHALSELLDNATRYSPPQTRVHLTATEIQTGVAIEMEDAGIGLTDEARMRAERALAQDSPTELDLDDLGESPRLGLAVVGRLARAYDFKVSFRSSAYGGVRVVLIVPPDIITATPVPGGALAKAAVLPPPRRRGGPMRRAEEAAEESLPTAAPRAANGLPQRRRRTRAVIPPLRQKPAAASTTTGSDASVSAAPAPQAGMWLAAFQEGISGEPRAESPADRPDGPSDKESERN
;
A
#
# COMPACT_ATOMS: atom_id res chain seq x y z
N MET A 1 1.41 -38.09 -26.38
CA MET A 1 1.05 -39.00 -27.48
C MET A 1 1.72 -40.35 -27.23
N VAL A 2 1.03 -41.26 -26.56
CA VAL A 2 1.45 -42.66 -26.43
C VAL A 2 0.33 -43.49 -27.05
N ARG A 3 0.71 -44.30 -28.04
CA ARG A 3 -0.15 -45.12 -28.90
C ARG A 3 -1.17 -45.91 -28.08
N ALA A 4 -2.45 -45.69 -28.36
CA ALA A 4 -3.54 -46.57 -28.00
C ALA A 4 -3.24 -47.97 -28.57
N GLY A 5 -3.10 -48.94 -27.68
CA GLY A 5 -3.00 -50.36 -28.03
C GLY A 5 -4.25 -50.80 -28.78
N SER A 6 -4.02 -51.59 -29.82
CA SER A 6 -4.99 -52.16 -30.74
C SER A 6 -6.24 -52.74 -30.04
N PRO A 7 -7.42 -52.67 -30.68
CA PRO A 7 -8.59 -53.38 -30.19
C PRO A 7 -8.32 -54.87 -30.36
N LEU A 8 -7.96 -55.56 -29.28
CA LEU A 8 -8.03 -57.01 -29.23
C LEU A 8 -9.50 -57.36 -29.45
N GLY A 9 -9.76 -57.96 -30.61
CA GLY A 9 -11.08 -58.27 -31.12
C GLY A 9 -11.97 -58.84 -30.02
N GLY A 10 -13.12 -58.18 -29.84
CA GLY A 10 -14.22 -58.66 -29.02
C GLY A 10 -14.70 -60.00 -29.56
N SER A 11 -14.01 -61.05 -29.15
CA SER A 11 -14.53 -62.41 -29.22
C SER A 11 -15.59 -62.44 -28.12
N GLY A 12 -16.82 -62.06 -28.46
CA GLY A 12 -17.97 -62.27 -27.59
C GLY A 12 -17.95 -63.73 -27.11
N PRO A 13 -18.46 -64.00 -25.89
CA PRO A 13 -18.42 -65.35 -25.33
C PRO A 13 -18.95 -66.32 -26.38
N ALA A 14 -18.07 -67.21 -26.87
CA ALA A 14 -18.43 -68.22 -27.85
C ALA A 14 -19.66 -68.94 -27.28
N PRO A 15 -20.83 -68.89 -27.94
CA PRO A 15 -22.04 -69.46 -27.38
C PRO A 15 -21.76 -70.91 -26.98
N ALA A 16 -22.22 -71.30 -25.79
CA ALA A 16 -22.07 -72.63 -25.21
C ALA A 16 -22.13 -73.83 -26.21
N PRO A 17 -22.94 -73.82 -27.30
CA PRO A 17 -22.87 -74.87 -28.32
C PRO A 17 -21.50 -75.08 -28.99
N ILE A 18 -20.65 -74.06 -29.10
CA ILE A 18 -19.38 -74.16 -29.86
C ILE A 18 -18.41 -75.16 -29.23
N TRP A 19 -18.39 -75.24 -27.90
CA TRP A 19 -17.51 -76.18 -27.18
C TRP A 19 -18.00 -77.63 -27.21
N LEU A 20 -19.27 -77.85 -27.59
CA LEU A 20 -19.87 -79.18 -27.78
C LEU A 20 -19.82 -79.65 -29.24
N LEU A 21 -19.56 -78.77 -30.21
CA LEU A 21 -19.40 -79.13 -31.61
C LEU A 21 -18.33 -80.21 -31.85
N PRO A 22 -17.14 -80.18 -31.22
CA PRO A 22 -16.12 -81.20 -31.43
C PRO A 22 -16.52 -82.57 -30.92
N SER A 23 -17.22 -82.66 -29.78
CA SER A 23 -17.68 -83.94 -29.23
C SER A 23 -18.86 -84.51 -30.01
N VAL A 24 -19.79 -83.67 -30.48
CA VAL A 24 -20.87 -84.10 -31.39
C VAL A 24 -20.29 -84.60 -32.72
N LEU A 25 -19.33 -83.87 -33.29
CA LEU A 25 -18.66 -84.25 -34.53
C LEU A 25 -17.88 -85.56 -34.35
N LEU A 26 -17.17 -85.73 -33.23
CA LEU A 26 -16.48 -86.99 -32.91
C LEU A 26 -17.47 -88.15 -32.73
N ALA A 27 -18.61 -87.93 -32.06
CA ALA A 27 -19.66 -88.94 -31.93
C ALA A 27 -20.20 -89.38 -33.29
N VAL A 28 -20.42 -88.44 -34.21
CA VAL A 28 -20.83 -88.73 -35.60
C VAL A 28 -19.75 -89.52 -36.35
N PHE A 29 -18.48 -89.11 -36.26
CA PHE A 29 -17.37 -89.84 -36.88
C PHE A 29 -17.21 -91.25 -36.33
N THR A 30 -17.40 -91.46 -35.03
CA THR A 30 -17.36 -92.79 -34.43
C THR A 30 -18.52 -93.67 -34.88
N ALA A 31 -19.74 -93.11 -35.02
CA ALA A 31 -20.88 -93.84 -35.58
C ALA A 31 -20.64 -94.26 -37.05
N VAL A 32 -20.07 -93.36 -37.87
CA VAL A 32 -19.68 -93.66 -39.25
C VAL A 32 -18.59 -94.73 -39.29
N ALA A 33 -17.55 -94.64 -38.46
CA ALA A 33 -16.47 -95.62 -38.40
C ALA A 33 -16.98 -97.02 -38.00
N VAL A 34 -17.91 -97.11 -37.05
CA VAL A 34 -18.54 -98.37 -36.63
C VAL A 34 -19.34 -99.01 -37.76
N SER A 35 -20.01 -98.19 -38.60
CA SER A 35 -20.78 -98.69 -39.76
C SER A 35 -19.91 -99.33 -40.86
N LEU A 36 -18.65 -98.88 -40.97
CA LEU A 36 -17.69 -99.33 -41.99
C LEU A 36 -16.79 -100.48 -41.51
N THR A 37 -16.86 -100.86 -40.23
CA THR A 37 -15.92 -101.83 -39.60
C THR A 37 -16.50 -103.27 -39.54
N PRO A 38 -15.70 -104.32 -39.83
CA PRO A 38 -16.09 -105.73 -39.67
C PRO A 38 -16.52 -106.12 -38.25
N SER A 39 -17.43 -107.09 -38.10
CA SER A 39 -18.09 -107.46 -36.82
C SER A 39 -17.13 -107.78 -35.67
N ILE A 40 -15.96 -108.35 -35.97
CA ILE A 40 -14.91 -108.70 -34.99
C ILE A 40 -14.24 -107.48 -34.34
N ALA A 41 -14.19 -106.32 -35.01
CA ALA A 41 -13.49 -105.13 -34.52
C ALA A 41 -14.43 -104.01 -34.02
N ARG A 42 -15.75 -104.14 -34.21
CA ARG A 42 -16.73 -103.10 -33.82
C ARG A 42 -16.69 -102.75 -32.33
N ALA A 43 -16.51 -103.72 -31.45
CA ALA A 43 -16.47 -103.49 -30.01
C ALA A 43 -15.29 -102.59 -29.59
N GLN A 44 -14.12 -102.74 -30.24
CA GLN A 44 -12.93 -101.93 -29.97
C GLN A 44 -13.07 -100.51 -30.54
N VAL A 45 -13.66 -100.36 -31.73
CA VAL A 45 -13.91 -99.04 -32.33
C VAL A 45 -14.94 -98.25 -31.52
N VAL A 46 -16.00 -98.91 -31.03
CA VAL A 46 -16.99 -98.29 -30.14
C VAL A 46 -16.35 -97.82 -28.83
N SER A 47 -15.55 -98.66 -28.16
CA SER A 47 -14.94 -98.28 -26.87
C SER A 47 -13.96 -97.12 -27.02
N ILE A 48 -13.09 -97.14 -28.03
CA ILE A 48 -12.16 -96.03 -28.32
C ILE A 48 -12.95 -94.75 -28.69
N GLY A 49 -13.98 -94.87 -29.50
CA GLY A 49 -14.82 -93.74 -29.92
C GLY A 49 -15.56 -93.08 -28.75
N VAL A 50 -16.14 -93.89 -27.86
CA VAL A 50 -16.80 -93.40 -26.64
C VAL A 50 -15.80 -92.72 -25.71
N ILE A 51 -14.65 -93.33 -25.45
CA ILE A 51 -13.60 -92.74 -24.59
C ILE A 51 -13.15 -91.39 -25.18
N ALA A 52 -12.82 -91.34 -26.47
CA ALA A 52 -12.38 -90.11 -27.12
C ALA A 52 -13.47 -89.01 -27.06
N THR A 53 -14.75 -89.38 -27.25
CA THR A 53 -15.87 -88.43 -27.22
C THR A 53 -16.07 -87.86 -25.82
N VAL A 54 -15.97 -88.71 -24.78
CA VAL A 54 -16.05 -88.30 -23.37
C VAL A 54 -14.88 -87.39 -23.00
N THR A 55 -13.65 -87.73 -23.39
CA THR A 55 -12.47 -86.88 -23.11
C THR A 55 -12.60 -85.51 -23.75
N VAL A 56 -13.03 -85.43 -25.01
CA VAL A 56 -13.25 -84.15 -25.71
C VAL A 56 -14.40 -83.36 -25.07
N ALA A 57 -15.49 -84.02 -24.66
CA ALA A 57 -16.60 -83.36 -23.97
C ALA A 57 -16.19 -82.78 -22.61
N VAL A 58 -15.40 -83.52 -21.81
CA VAL A 58 -14.87 -83.04 -20.52
C VAL A 58 -13.91 -81.87 -20.72
N ALA A 59 -12.98 -81.97 -21.67
CA ALA A 59 -12.05 -80.88 -21.99
C ALA A 59 -12.81 -79.62 -22.46
N GLY A 60 -13.84 -79.77 -23.30
CA GLY A 60 -14.71 -78.69 -23.74
C GLY A 60 -15.50 -78.06 -22.58
N ALA A 61 -16.03 -78.87 -21.66
CA ALA A 61 -16.74 -78.39 -20.48
C ALA A 61 -15.81 -77.63 -19.51
N GLU A 62 -14.58 -78.10 -19.30
CA GLU A 62 -13.57 -77.38 -18.53
C GLU A 62 -13.16 -76.07 -19.19
N ALA A 63 -12.93 -76.06 -20.51
CA ALA A 63 -12.62 -74.86 -21.26
C ALA A 63 -13.75 -73.83 -21.16
N ALA A 64 -15.01 -74.26 -21.27
CA ALA A 64 -16.19 -73.40 -21.08
C ALA A 64 -16.34 -72.89 -19.64
N ARG A 65 -15.98 -73.70 -18.63
CA ARG A 65 -15.97 -73.28 -17.21
C ARG A 65 -14.88 -72.24 -16.95
N ARG A 66 -13.65 -72.48 -17.44
CA ARG A 66 -12.53 -71.54 -17.31
C ARG A 66 -12.79 -70.25 -18.09
N GLY A 67 -13.39 -70.34 -19.27
CA GLY A 67 -13.82 -69.18 -20.07
C GLY A 67 -14.81 -68.29 -19.31
N ARG A 68 -15.87 -68.89 -18.73
CA ARG A 68 -16.83 -68.15 -17.89
C ARG A 68 -16.19 -67.51 -16.65
N ALA A 69 -15.24 -68.20 -16.01
CA ALA A 69 -14.52 -67.65 -14.87
C ALA A 69 -13.62 -66.46 -15.27
N LEU A 70 -12.92 -66.55 -16.40
CA LEU A 70 -12.12 -65.46 -16.94
C LEU A 70 -12.99 -64.26 -17.35
N ASP A 71 -14.15 -64.49 -17.96
CA ASP A 71 -15.06 -63.42 -18.34
C ASP A 71 -15.68 -62.72 -17.12
N ALA A 72 -16.00 -63.47 -16.07
CA ALA A 72 -16.44 -62.89 -14.80
C ALA A 72 -15.35 -62.01 -14.16
N LEU A 73 -14.10 -62.48 -14.13
CA LEU A 73 -12.96 -61.70 -13.64
C LEU A 73 -12.69 -60.44 -14.48
N ARG A 74 -12.79 -60.53 -15.81
CA ARG A 74 -12.65 -59.37 -16.70
C ARG A 74 -13.73 -58.32 -16.46
N ARG A 75 -14.98 -58.74 -16.26
CA ARG A 75 -16.09 -57.82 -15.94
C ARG A 75 -15.84 -57.12 -14.61
N GLN A 76 -15.48 -57.87 -13.57
CA GLN A 76 -15.15 -57.31 -12.26
C GLN A 76 -13.99 -56.31 -12.35
N SER A 77 -12.93 -56.64 -13.10
CA SER A 77 -11.80 -55.73 -13.32
C SER A 77 -12.22 -54.47 -14.08
N ALA A 78 -13.05 -54.59 -15.13
CA ALA A 78 -13.53 -53.45 -15.89
C ALA A 78 -14.44 -52.54 -15.05
N GLU A 79 -15.29 -53.11 -14.19
CA GLU A 79 -16.13 -52.36 -13.24
C GLU A 79 -15.29 -51.60 -12.22
N GLN A 80 -14.29 -52.25 -11.61
CA GLN A 80 -13.35 -51.59 -10.68
C GLN A 80 -12.58 -50.46 -11.35
N GLU A 81 -12.09 -50.69 -12.56
CA GLU A 81 -11.35 -49.69 -13.33
C GLU A 81 -12.25 -48.49 -13.71
N ALA A 82 -13.52 -48.73 -14.07
CA ALA A 82 -14.48 -47.68 -14.36
C ALA A 82 -14.78 -46.81 -13.12
N VAL A 83 -14.94 -47.43 -11.94
CA VAL A 83 -15.15 -46.70 -10.68
C VAL A 83 -13.93 -45.84 -10.33
N LEU A 84 -12.72 -46.40 -10.40
CA LEU A 84 -11.48 -45.66 -10.12
C LEU A 84 -11.27 -44.50 -11.09
N ARG A 85 -11.49 -44.72 -12.39
CA ARG A 85 -11.45 -43.64 -13.40
C ARG A 85 -12.49 -42.55 -13.10
N GLY A 86 -13.68 -42.93 -12.64
CA GLY A 86 -14.71 -42.00 -12.21
C GLY A 86 -14.27 -41.12 -11.04
N HIS A 87 -13.68 -41.72 -10.01
CA HIS A 87 -13.14 -40.98 -8.86
C HIS A 87 -12.00 -40.03 -9.25
N LEU A 88 -11.06 -40.49 -10.10
CA LEU A 88 -9.96 -39.65 -10.58
C LEU A 88 -10.48 -38.47 -11.41
N ALA A 89 -11.44 -38.69 -12.32
CA ALA A 89 -12.02 -37.62 -13.10
C ALA A 89 -12.75 -36.58 -12.24
N GLN A 90 -13.40 -37.01 -11.15
CA GLN A 90 -14.03 -36.11 -10.18
C GLN A 90 -12.99 -35.30 -9.39
N GLN A 91 -11.91 -35.93 -8.93
CA GLN A 91 -10.81 -35.25 -8.24
C GLN A 91 -10.13 -34.22 -9.15
N GLU A 92 -9.91 -34.56 -10.41
CA GLU A 92 -9.34 -33.65 -11.41
C GLU A 92 -10.27 -32.45 -11.65
N ALA A 93 -11.57 -32.69 -11.86
CA ALA A 93 -12.54 -31.63 -12.04
C ALA A 93 -12.59 -30.67 -10.84
N GLU A 94 -12.56 -31.18 -9.61
CA GLU A 94 -12.60 -30.33 -8.42
C GLU A 94 -11.28 -29.57 -8.21
N THR A 95 -10.14 -30.17 -8.55
CA THR A 95 -8.83 -29.49 -8.49
C THR A 95 -8.77 -28.33 -9.49
N VAL A 96 -9.26 -28.55 -10.71
CA VAL A 96 -9.36 -27.50 -11.73
C VAL A 96 -10.31 -26.40 -11.28
N ARG A 97 -11.45 -26.76 -10.69
CA ARG A 97 -12.41 -25.81 -10.13
C ARG A 97 -11.81 -25.01 -8.97
N MET A 98 -11.02 -25.64 -8.10
CA MET A 98 -10.30 -24.93 -7.04
C MET A 98 -9.42 -23.84 -7.63
N ALA A 99 -8.58 -24.20 -8.60
CA ALA A 99 -7.60 -23.30 -9.18
C ALA A 99 -8.24 -22.17 -9.99
N LYS A 100 -9.30 -22.45 -10.75
CA LYS A 100 -9.91 -21.49 -11.68
C LYS A 100 -11.02 -20.65 -11.09
N GLU A 101 -11.74 -21.16 -10.08
CA GLU A 101 -12.95 -20.52 -9.56
C GLU A 101 -12.83 -20.25 -8.06
N THR A 102 -12.64 -21.30 -7.26
CA THR A 102 -12.75 -21.18 -5.80
C THR A 102 -11.66 -20.31 -5.21
N LEU A 103 -10.40 -20.52 -5.60
CA LEU A 103 -9.27 -19.78 -5.05
C LEU A 103 -9.30 -18.30 -5.46
N PRO A 104 -9.47 -17.92 -6.75
CA PRO A 104 -9.64 -16.52 -7.11
C PRO A 104 -10.82 -15.84 -6.40
N ALA A 105 -11.96 -16.52 -6.26
CA ALA A 105 -13.12 -15.97 -5.54
C ALA A 105 -12.86 -15.81 -4.04
N ALA A 106 -12.16 -16.76 -3.42
CA ALA A 106 -11.74 -16.68 -2.03
C ALA A 106 -10.73 -15.53 -1.82
N MET A 107 -9.82 -15.34 -2.78
CA MET A 107 -8.87 -14.23 -2.76
C MET A 107 -9.54 -12.87 -2.88
N ALA A 108 -10.51 -12.74 -3.80
CA ALA A 108 -11.28 -11.50 -3.95
C ALA A 108 -12.06 -11.15 -2.67
N GLN A 109 -12.51 -12.16 -1.90
CA GLN A 109 -13.16 -11.95 -0.61
C GLN A 109 -12.18 -11.49 0.48
N LEU A 110 -10.96 -12.05 0.52
CA LEU A 110 -9.90 -11.58 1.43
C LEU A 110 -9.56 -10.11 1.16
N GLN A 111 -9.40 -9.74 -0.12
CA GLN A 111 -9.13 -8.35 -0.53
C GLN A 111 -10.26 -7.37 -0.17
N GLN A 112 -11.48 -7.87 0.07
CA GLN A 112 -12.61 -7.07 0.57
C GLN A 112 -12.64 -6.96 2.11
N GLY A 113 -11.64 -7.50 2.80
CA GLY A 113 -11.52 -7.49 4.27
C GLY A 113 -12.29 -8.60 4.98
N ILE A 114 -12.75 -9.64 4.27
CA ILE A 114 -13.37 -10.82 4.89
C ILE A 114 -12.25 -11.71 5.43
N ARG A 115 -12.35 -12.17 6.68
CA ARG A 115 -11.31 -13.01 7.29
C ARG A 115 -11.23 -14.40 6.66
N ALA A 116 -10.03 -14.98 6.61
CA ALA A 116 -9.80 -16.29 6.01
C ALA A 116 -10.69 -17.40 6.60
N ASP A 117 -10.95 -17.37 7.91
CA ASP A 117 -11.80 -18.35 8.59
C ASP A 117 -13.27 -18.27 8.17
N GLU A 118 -13.76 -17.08 7.85
CA GLU A 118 -15.11 -16.86 7.34
C GLU A 118 -15.23 -17.33 5.88
N VAL A 119 -14.25 -17.00 5.03
CA VAL A 119 -14.19 -17.47 3.64
C VAL A 119 -14.19 -19.00 3.59
N LEU A 120 -13.36 -19.66 4.40
CA LEU A 120 -13.30 -21.12 4.49
C LEU A 120 -14.60 -21.79 4.95
N ARG A 121 -15.45 -21.09 5.72
CA ARG A 121 -16.77 -21.60 6.10
C ARG A 121 -17.78 -21.52 4.96
N LYS A 122 -17.65 -20.53 4.08
CA LYS A 122 -18.53 -20.33 2.92
C LYS A 122 -18.21 -21.28 1.75
N VAL A 123 -16.99 -21.81 1.68
CA VAL A 123 -16.63 -22.83 0.68
C VAL A 123 -17.44 -24.10 0.94
N VAL A 124 -18.35 -24.39 0.01
CA VAL A 124 -19.30 -25.51 0.08
C VAL A 124 -18.58 -26.85 0.12
N HIS A 125 -19.12 -27.77 0.91
CA HIS A 125 -18.68 -29.16 1.05
C HIS A 125 -18.71 -29.88 -0.32
N VAL A 126 -17.60 -30.47 -0.74
CA VAL A 126 -17.55 -31.23 -2.00
C VAL A 126 -18.09 -32.64 -1.76
N SER A 127 -19.41 -32.82 -1.88
CA SER A 127 -20.10 -34.07 -1.47
C SER A 127 -19.81 -35.31 -2.32
N ARG A 128 -18.87 -35.27 -3.27
CA ARG A 128 -18.63 -36.37 -4.24
C ARG A 128 -17.18 -36.88 -4.26
N VAL A 129 -16.37 -36.52 -3.28
CA VAL A 129 -14.97 -36.96 -3.21
C VAL A 129 -14.69 -37.70 -1.90
N SER A 130 -13.57 -38.40 -1.84
CA SER A 130 -13.17 -39.08 -0.60
C SER A 130 -12.97 -38.06 0.54
N PRO A 131 -13.25 -38.45 1.80
CA PRO A 131 -13.01 -37.58 2.95
C PRO A 131 -11.57 -37.10 3.07
N GLU A 132 -10.61 -37.95 2.67
CA GLU A 132 -9.18 -37.61 2.63
C GLU A 132 -8.88 -36.51 1.61
N PHE A 133 -9.45 -36.61 0.40
CA PHE A 133 -9.29 -35.58 -0.62
C PHE A 133 -9.94 -34.27 -0.19
N GLU A 134 -11.12 -34.32 0.43
CA GLU A 134 -11.77 -33.12 0.94
C GLU A 134 -10.94 -32.46 2.05
N ALA A 135 -10.38 -33.24 2.98
CA ALA A 135 -9.49 -32.71 4.01
C ALA A 135 -8.25 -32.05 3.41
N ALA A 136 -7.62 -32.67 2.40
CA ALA A 136 -6.49 -32.10 1.68
C ALA A 136 -6.87 -30.82 0.91
N TYR A 137 -8.01 -30.84 0.20
CA TYR A 137 -8.57 -29.69 -0.53
C TYR A 137 -8.75 -28.49 0.40
N ARG A 138 -9.39 -28.69 1.56
CA ARG A 138 -9.58 -27.64 2.57
C ARG A 138 -8.27 -27.23 3.23
N GLY A 139 -7.32 -28.15 3.38
CA GLY A 139 -5.98 -27.89 3.89
C GLY A 139 -5.20 -26.94 2.99
N VAL A 140 -5.19 -27.18 1.68
CA VAL A 140 -4.55 -26.31 0.67
C VAL A 140 -5.19 -24.93 0.68
N LEU A 141 -6.53 -24.84 0.61
CA LEU A 141 -7.21 -23.54 0.67
C LEU A 141 -6.88 -22.79 1.96
N ARG A 142 -6.90 -23.48 3.11
CA ARG A 142 -6.56 -22.85 4.39
C ARG A 142 -5.14 -22.31 4.39
N TYR A 143 -4.17 -23.10 3.93
CA TYR A 143 -2.77 -22.69 3.91
C TYR A 143 -2.56 -21.47 3.00
N VAL A 144 -3.15 -21.47 1.80
CA VAL A 144 -3.03 -20.33 0.88
C VAL A 144 -3.67 -19.08 1.47
N LEU A 145 -4.89 -19.18 2.01
CA LEU A 145 -5.58 -18.03 2.60
C LEU A 145 -4.84 -17.49 3.83
N GLN A 146 -4.29 -18.37 4.69
CA GLN A 146 -3.47 -17.96 5.83
C GLN A 146 -2.16 -17.31 5.41
N ALA A 147 -1.53 -17.79 4.33
CA ALA A 147 -0.30 -17.19 3.81
C ALA A 147 -0.56 -15.77 3.30
N VAL A 148 -1.68 -15.55 2.60
CA VAL A 148 -2.03 -14.19 2.13
C VAL A 148 -2.44 -13.28 3.28
N GLU A 149 -3.24 -13.76 4.23
CA GLU A 149 -3.60 -12.98 5.44
C GLU A 149 -2.34 -12.59 6.24
N ALA A 150 -1.37 -13.51 6.38
CA ALA A 150 -0.10 -13.22 7.05
C ALA A 150 0.75 -12.17 6.30
N GLU A 151 0.74 -12.20 4.97
CA GLU A 151 1.42 -11.21 4.13
C GLU A 151 0.77 -9.82 4.27
N GLU A 152 -0.57 -9.76 4.24
CA GLU A 152 -1.32 -8.52 4.49
C GLU A 152 -1.03 -7.96 5.89
N ASP A 153 -1.07 -8.81 6.92
CA ASP A 153 -0.75 -8.43 8.31
C ASP A 153 0.68 -7.90 8.46
N LEU A 154 1.65 -8.54 7.79
CA LEU A 154 3.05 -8.10 7.79
C LEU A 154 3.19 -6.72 7.15
N ARG A 155 2.53 -6.51 6.02
CA ARG A 155 2.51 -5.22 5.32
C ARG A 155 1.88 -4.12 6.16
N ASP A 156 0.73 -4.41 6.78
CA ASP A 156 0.03 -3.50 7.69
C ASP A 156 0.91 -3.12 8.90
N SER A 157 1.61 -4.11 9.46
CA SER A 157 2.57 -3.91 10.54
C SER A 157 3.73 -3.01 10.11
N ALA A 158 4.30 -3.26 8.93
CA ALA A 158 5.38 -2.44 8.35
C ALA A 158 4.92 -0.98 8.12
N GLN A 159 3.72 -0.78 7.55
CA GLN A 159 3.14 0.55 7.35
C GLN A 159 2.99 1.30 8.69
N ARG A 160 2.48 0.65 9.74
CA ARG A 160 2.37 1.24 11.08
C ARG A 160 3.75 1.56 11.67
N ALA A 161 4.74 0.71 11.43
CA ALA A 161 6.11 0.95 11.87
C ALA A 161 6.70 2.21 11.22
N PHE A 162 6.51 2.43 9.91
CA PHE A 162 6.93 3.66 9.23
C PHE A 162 6.31 4.92 9.85
N VAL A 163 5.00 4.91 10.11
CA VAL A 163 4.33 6.06 10.77
C VAL A 163 4.91 6.31 12.16
N ASN A 164 5.15 5.25 12.94
CA ASN A 164 5.70 5.38 14.29
C ASN A 164 7.14 5.91 14.28
N ILE A 165 7.98 5.44 13.36
CA ILE A 165 9.35 5.93 13.17
C ILE A 165 9.32 7.40 12.76
N ALA A 166 8.50 7.75 11.77
CA ALA A 166 8.34 9.13 11.31
C ALA A 166 7.93 10.07 12.45
N ARG A 167 6.93 9.70 13.25
CA ARG A 167 6.51 10.49 14.43
C ARG A 167 7.63 10.69 15.45
N ARG A 168 8.46 9.67 15.66
CA ARG A 168 9.61 9.78 16.57
C ARG A 168 10.67 10.73 16.03
N VAL A 169 10.97 10.66 14.72
CA VAL A 169 11.90 11.61 14.09
C VAL A 169 11.32 13.03 14.14
N GLN A 170 10.04 13.22 13.82
CA GLN A 170 9.35 14.52 13.94
C GLN A 170 9.46 15.11 15.36
N ALA A 171 9.27 14.29 16.40
CA ALA A 171 9.40 14.74 17.79
C ALA A 171 10.82 15.23 18.11
N ILE A 172 11.84 14.48 17.66
CA ILE A 172 13.25 14.87 17.84
C ILE A 172 13.55 16.16 17.07
N THR A 173 13.14 16.24 15.80
CA THR A 173 13.33 17.44 14.99
C THR A 173 12.65 18.67 15.58
N HIS A 174 11.45 18.50 16.14
CA HIS A 174 10.74 19.61 16.80
C HIS A 174 11.49 20.10 18.04
N GLN A 175 12.01 19.18 18.85
CA GLN A 175 12.84 19.51 20.00
C GLN A 175 14.13 20.23 19.57
N GLN A 176 14.82 19.73 18.54
CA GLN A 176 16.02 20.39 17.98
C GLN A 176 15.73 21.81 17.49
N ALA A 177 14.61 22.01 16.78
CA ALA A 177 14.22 23.34 16.33
C ALA A 177 13.93 24.31 17.50
N GLN A 178 13.39 23.80 18.62
CA GLN A 178 13.22 24.61 19.82
C GLN A 178 14.56 24.95 20.47
N GLU A 179 15.46 23.97 20.60
CA GLU A 179 16.81 24.19 21.15
C GLU A 179 17.62 25.18 20.31
N LEU A 180 17.52 25.11 18.97
CA LEU A 180 18.16 26.07 18.06
C LEU A 180 17.61 27.49 18.23
N ARG A 181 16.29 27.65 18.41
CA ARG A 181 15.69 28.96 18.71
C ARG A 181 16.15 29.52 20.04
N GLU A 182 16.28 28.68 21.07
CA GLU A 182 16.83 29.10 22.35
C GLU A 182 18.30 29.53 22.24
N MET A 183 19.07 28.93 21.33
CA MET A 183 20.43 29.37 21.02
C MET A 183 20.45 30.68 20.24
N GLU A 184 19.56 30.84 19.26
CA GLU A 184 19.37 32.08 18.51
C GLU A 184 19.02 33.24 19.43
N ASP A 185 18.08 33.05 20.36
CA ASP A 185 17.69 34.06 21.33
C ASP A 185 18.86 34.47 22.27
N LYS A 186 19.77 33.54 22.58
CA LYS A 186 20.93 33.77 23.47
C LYS A 186 22.14 34.37 22.75
N HIS A 187 22.38 33.97 21.50
CA HIS A 187 23.64 34.21 20.80
C HIS A 187 23.48 34.86 19.42
N GLY A 188 22.26 35.14 18.96
CA GLY A 188 21.97 35.67 17.62
C GLY A 188 22.47 37.09 17.35
N ASN A 189 23.03 37.77 18.35
CA ASN A 189 23.70 39.06 18.16
C ASN A 189 25.09 38.92 17.52
N ASP A 190 25.69 37.73 17.55
CA ASP A 190 26.95 37.43 16.85
C ASP A 190 26.63 36.96 15.42
N PRO A 191 27.05 37.69 14.37
CA PRO A 191 26.76 37.35 12.98
C PRO A 191 27.28 35.98 12.55
N GLU A 192 28.44 35.53 13.05
CA GLU A 192 29.00 34.23 12.69
C GLU A 192 28.16 33.09 13.28
N VAL A 193 27.82 33.21 14.57
CA VAL A 193 26.97 32.23 15.27
C VAL A 193 25.57 32.20 14.67
N PHE A 194 25.01 33.37 14.34
CA PHE A 194 23.70 33.46 13.70
C PHE A 194 23.70 32.76 12.33
N GLY A 195 24.73 32.98 11.52
CA GLY A 195 24.91 32.30 10.23
C GLY A 195 24.93 30.77 10.36
N ASP A 196 25.68 30.26 11.33
CA ASP A 196 25.76 28.81 11.60
C ASP A 196 24.42 28.24 12.12
N LEU A 197 23.73 28.96 13.02
CA LEU A 197 22.42 28.57 13.54
C LEU A 197 21.37 28.50 12.41
N LEU A 198 21.40 29.44 11.46
CA LEU A 198 20.51 29.40 10.30
C LEU A 198 20.76 28.18 9.40
N GLN A 199 22.02 27.79 9.20
CA GLN A 199 22.33 26.56 8.47
C GLN A 199 21.83 25.31 9.21
N LEU A 200 21.94 25.29 10.54
CA LEU A 200 21.46 24.18 11.38
C LEU A 200 19.93 24.10 11.41
N ASP A 201 19.22 25.22 11.50
CA ASP A 201 17.75 25.25 11.45
C ASP A 201 17.25 24.72 10.10
N HIS A 202 17.89 25.13 9.00
CA HIS A 202 17.55 24.61 7.67
C HIS A 202 17.76 23.10 7.56
N ARG A 203 18.89 22.56 8.05
CA ARG A 203 19.14 21.11 8.06
C ARG A 203 18.14 20.36 8.94
N THR A 204 17.78 20.92 10.08
CA THR A 204 16.74 20.40 10.97
C THR A 204 15.39 20.33 10.24
N ALA A 205 15.01 21.40 9.54
CA ALA A 205 13.79 21.44 8.73
C ALA A 205 13.78 20.36 7.62
N LEU A 206 14.92 20.11 6.98
CA LEU A 206 15.07 19.04 5.98
C LEU A 206 14.87 17.63 6.58
N VAL A 207 15.40 17.38 7.78
CA VAL A 207 15.16 16.12 8.50
C VAL A 207 13.67 15.96 8.86
N GLY A 208 13.02 17.04 9.27
CA GLY A 208 11.58 17.08 9.51
C GLY A 208 10.77 16.71 8.27
N ARG A 209 11.15 17.26 7.11
CA ARG A 209 10.56 16.91 5.81
C ARG A 209 10.76 15.43 5.47
N LEU A 210 11.94 14.87 5.70
CA LEU A 210 12.17 13.44 5.46
C LEU A 210 11.22 12.59 6.32
N ALA A 211 11.02 12.98 7.58
CA ALA A 211 10.06 12.33 8.45
C ALA A 211 8.61 12.47 7.94
N ASP A 212 8.22 13.64 7.43
CA ASP A 212 6.91 13.83 6.77
C ASP A 212 6.75 12.91 5.55
N SER A 213 7.78 12.79 4.70
CA SER A 213 7.79 11.90 3.54
C SER A 213 7.62 10.43 3.96
N ILE A 214 8.32 9.98 5.02
CA ILE A 214 8.14 8.64 5.58
C ILE A 214 6.74 8.45 6.17
N ALA A 215 6.18 9.47 6.84
CA ALA A 215 4.83 9.40 7.38
C ALA A 215 3.78 9.26 6.27
N VAL A 216 3.92 10.02 5.18
CA VAL A 216 3.06 9.92 4.00
C VAL A 216 3.16 8.55 3.38
N LEU A 217 4.35 7.94 3.27
CA LEU A 217 4.50 6.55 2.86
C LEU A 217 3.90 5.57 3.90
N GLY A 218 3.91 5.87 5.18
CA GLY A 218 3.17 5.11 6.19
C GLY A 218 1.64 5.29 6.13
N GLY A 219 1.12 6.12 5.22
CA GLY A 219 -0.32 6.36 5.04
C GLY A 219 -0.88 7.42 5.97
N ALA A 220 -0.02 8.12 6.70
CA ALA A 220 -0.41 9.30 7.44
C ALA A 220 -0.72 10.45 6.49
N ARG A 221 -1.62 11.34 6.91
CA ARG A 221 -1.84 12.62 6.23
C ARG A 221 -0.68 13.58 6.55
N PRO A 222 -0.34 14.50 5.63
CA PRO A 222 0.64 15.55 5.92
C PRO A 222 0.29 16.30 7.21
N GLY A 223 1.29 16.55 8.05
CA GLY A 223 1.08 16.89 9.46
C GLY A 223 0.48 18.28 9.71
N ARG A 224 0.72 19.24 8.82
CA ARG A 224 0.24 20.63 8.99
C ARG A 224 -1.11 20.82 8.32
N GLN A 225 -2.11 21.22 9.11
CA GLN A 225 -3.44 21.55 8.60
C GLN A 225 -3.59 23.06 8.46
N TRP A 226 -3.98 23.51 7.26
CA TRP A 226 -4.28 24.90 6.99
C TRP A 226 -5.80 25.07 7.04
N GLN A 227 -6.28 26.01 7.87
CA GLN A 227 -7.73 26.26 8.00
C GLN A 227 -8.25 27.25 6.96
N GLN A 228 -7.38 28.13 6.46
CA GLN A 228 -7.73 29.17 5.50
C GLN A 228 -7.23 28.82 4.11
N THR A 229 -7.89 29.37 3.10
CA THR A 229 -7.39 29.38 1.73
C THR A 229 -6.09 30.18 1.64
N ILE A 230 -5.10 29.65 0.93
CA ILE A 230 -3.79 30.29 0.74
C ILE A 230 -3.58 30.60 -0.75
N PRO A 231 -3.14 31.81 -1.15
CA PRO A 231 -2.80 32.11 -2.54
C PRO A 231 -1.78 31.13 -3.11
N LEU A 232 -1.97 30.69 -4.36
CA LEU A 232 -1.08 29.72 -5.02
C LEU A 232 0.38 30.18 -5.02
N PHE A 233 0.63 31.47 -5.24
CA PHE A 233 1.97 32.05 -5.13
C PHE A 233 2.67 31.72 -3.80
N ASN A 234 1.94 31.81 -2.68
CA ASN A 234 2.48 31.48 -1.36
C ASN A 234 2.68 29.97 -1.17
N VAL A 235 1.83 29.14 -1.79
CA VAL A 235 1.99 27.69 -1.82
C VAL A 235 3.27 27.30 -2.56
N LEU A 236 3.51 27.86 -3.76
CA LEU A 236 4.72 27.61 -4.55
C LEU A 236 5.97 28.04 -3.79
N ARG A 237 5.97 29.24 -3.17
CA ARG A 237 7.08 29.68 -2.32
C ARG A 237 7.31 28.77 -1.12
N GLY A 238 6.23 28.28 -0.50
CA GLY A 238 6.30 27.30 0.59
C GLY A 238 6.90 25.97 0.16
N ALA A 239 6.69 25.56 -1.10
CA ALA A 239 7.33 24.37 -1.66
C ALA A 239 8.82 24.58 -1.92
N MET A 240 9.19 25.74 -2.49
CA MET A 240 10.58 26.13 -2.72
C MET A 240 11.38 26.20 -1.42
N SER A 241 10.82 26.76 -0.34
CA SER A 241 11.55 26.90 0.93
C SER A 241 11.89 25.58 1.62
N ARG A 242 11.41 24.44 1.10
CA ARG A 242 11.64 23.11 1.67
C ARG A 242 12.68 22.29 0.91
N ILE A 243 13.31 22.86 -0.11
CA ILE A 243 14.40 22.22 -0.85
C ILE A 243 15.74 22.90 -0.52
N ILE A 244 16.83 22.16 -0.65
CA ILE A 244 18.19 22.68 -0.38
C ILE A 244 18.54 23.78 -1.37
N ASP A 245 18.38 23.48 -2.66
CA ASP A 245 18.76 24.36 -3.77
C ASP A 245 17.65 25.35 -4.15
N TYR A 246 16.91 25.88 -3.18
CA TYR A 246 15.74 26.74 -3.43
C TYR A 246 16.09 27.99 -4.25
N GLN A 247 17.32 28.48 -4.11
CA GLN A 247 17.81 29.64 -4.85
C GLN A 247 17.88 29.38 -6.35
N ARG A 248 17.98 28.11 -6.78
CA ARG A 248 18.07 27.71 -8.19
C ARG A 248 16.71 27.62 -8.88
N VAL A 249 15.61 27.82 -8.16
CA VAL A 249 14.26 27.76 -8.72
C VAL A 249 13.79 29.18 -9.05
N ASP A 250 13.55 29.42 -10.34
CA ASP A 250 13.02 30.69 -10.85
C ASP A 250 11.51 30.58 -11.00
N LEU A 251 10.79 31.33 -10.16
CA LEU A 251 9.33 31.42 -10.20
C LEU A 251 8.90 32.49 -11.21
N HIS A 252 8.20 32.07 -12.26
CA HIS A 252 7.74 32.92 -13.36
C HIS A 252 6.26 33.31 -13.17
N SER A 253 5.46 33.26 -14.25
CA SER A 253 4.03 33.55 -14.20
C SER A 253 3.29 32.54 -13.31
N VAL A 254 2.50 33.08 -12.38
CA VAL A 254 1.67 32.32 -11.45
C VAL A 254 0.22 32.78 -11.58
N ALA A 255 -0.68 31.84 -11.83
CA ALA A 255 -2.12 32.09 -11.86
C ALA A 255 -2.61 32.67 -10.52
N GLU A 256 -3.44 33.70 -10.60
CA GLU A 256 -4.07 34.32 -9.43
C GLU A 256 -5.24 33.48 -8.93
N VAL A 257 -4.94 32.34 -8.31
CA VAL A 257 -5.91 31.50 -7.59
C VAL A 257 -5.53 31.24 -6.13
N GLY A 258 -6.50 30.84 -5.32
CA GLY A 258 -6.31 30.33 -3.97
C GLY A 258 -6.43 28.82 -3.90
N ILE A 259 -5.66 28.19 -3.01
CA ILE A 259 -5.74 26.77 -2.69
C ILE A 259 -6.46 26.59 -1.36
N LEU A 260 -7.50 25.76 -1.34
CA LEU A 260 -8.24 25.44 -0.11
C LEU A 260 -7.31 24.78 0.91
N GLY A 261 -7.48 25.11 2.19
CA GLY A 261 -6.56 24.69 3.25
C GLY A 261 -6.28 23.19 3.32
N ARG A 262 -7.25 22.34 2.96
CA ARG A 262 -7.08 20.87 2.87
C ARG A 262 -6.06 20.42 1.83
N GLY A 263 -5.85 21.19 0.77
CA GLY A 263 -4.94 20.90 -0.35
C GLY A 263 -3.58 21.61 -0.24
N VAL A 264 -3.42 22.59 0.65
CA VAL A 264 -2.21 23.40 0.77
C VAL A 264 -0.99 22.55 1.12
N GLU A 265 -1.01 21.86 2.26
CA GLU A 265 0.14 21.07 2.72
C GLU A 265 0.49 19.90 1.77
N PRO A 266 -0.49 19.12 1.29
CA PRO A 266 -0.22 18.09 0.27
C PRO A 266 0.42 18.64 -1.00
N LEU A 267 -0.04 19.80 -1.49
CA LEU A 267 0.50 20.42 -2.69
C LEU A 267 1.92 20.93 -2.46
N ILE A 268 2.17 21.61 -1.33
CA ILE A 268 3.51 22.02 -0.92
C ILE A 268 4.45 20.81 -0.92
N HIS A 269 4.04 19.71 -0.29
CA HIS A 269 4.87 18.51 -0.15
C HIS A 269 5.16 17.88 -1.51
N ALA A 270 4.14 17.66 -2.34
CA ALA A 270 4.33 17.09 -3.67
C ALA A 270 5.27 17.96 -4.54
N LEU A 271 5.08 19.28 -4.53
CA LEU A 271 5.93 20.21 -5.26
C LEU A 271 7.36 20.22 -4.73
N SER A 272 7.57 20.17 -3.41
CA SER A 272 8.90 20.10 -2.82
C SER A 272 9.65 18.84 -3.25
N GLU A 273 8.98 17.68 -3.32
CA GLU A 273 9.59 16.44 -3.82
C GLU A 273 9.96 16.53 -5.30
N LEU A 274 9.12 17.15 -6.12
CA LEU A 274 9.39 17.33 -7.55
C LEU A 274 10.51 18.36 -7.81
N LEU A 275 10.50 19.48 -7.09
CA LEU A 275 11.53 20.51 -7.19
C LEU A 275 12.88 20.01 -6.68
N ASP A 276 12.94 19.25 -5.58
CA ASP A 276 14.19 18.68 -5.07
C ASP A 276 14.81 17.70 -6.08
N ASN A 277 13.97 16.91 -6.76
CA ASN A 277 14.44 16.04 -7.84
C ASN A 277 14.97 16.88 -9.01
N ALA A 278 14.21 17.88 -9.48
CA ALA A 278 14.61 18.74 -10.59
C ALA A 278 15.95 19.43 -10.32
N THR A 279 16.16 19.99 -9.12
CA THR A 279 17.42 20.65 -8.78
C THR A 279 18.56 19.64 -8.63
N ARG A 280 18.32 18.48 -8.01
CA ARG A 280 19.35 17.45 -7.77
C ARG A 280 19.88 16.80 -9.04
N TYR A 281 19.03 16.58 -10.05
CA TYR A 281 19.41 15.96 -11.33
C TYR A 281 19.86 16.96 -12.40
N SER A 282 19.89 18.25 -12.06
CA SER A 282 20.34 19.32 -12.94
C SER A 282 21.73 19.84 -12.56
N PRO A 283 22.60 20.18 -13.53
CA PRO A 283 23.90 20.77 -13.23
C PRO A 283 23.79 22.02 -12.35
N PRO A 284 24.72 22.25 -11.40
CA PRO A 284 24.60 23.32 -10.39
C PRO A 284 24.50 24.74 -10.97
N GLN A 285 25.05 24.97 -12.17
CA GLN A 285 24.99 26.24 -12.89
C GLN A 285 23.65 26.52 -13.59
N THR A 286 22.73 25.54 -13.64
CA THR A 286 21.43 25.66 -14.30
C THR A 286 20.33 26.03 -13.32
N ARG A 287 19.29 26.70 -13.83
CA ARG A 287 18.07 27.07 -13.10
C ARG A 287 16.96 26.07 -13.41
N VAL A 288 16.05 25.89 -12.46
CA VAL A 288 14.79 25.17 -12.65
C VAL A 288 13.68 26.20 -12.79
N HIS A 289 12.92 26.15 -13.86
CA HIS A 289 11.87 27.11 -14.15
C HIS A 289 10.51 26.59 -13.64
N LEU A 290 9.85 27.39 -12.81
CA LEU A 290 8.55 27.06 -12.22
C LEU A 290 7.50 28.04 -12.74
N THR A 291 6.47 27.52 -13.41
CA THR A 291 5.31 28.28 -13.88
C THR A 291 4.02 27.65 -13.34
N ALA A 292 2.98 28.46 -13.18
CA ALA A 292 1.66 27.96 -12.85
C ALA A 292 0.59 28.68 -13.67
N THR A 293 -0.14 27.94 -14.49
CA THR A 293 -1.13 28.47 -15.42
C THR A 293 -2.50 27.87 -15.17
N GLU A 294 -3.54 28.70 -15.27
CA GLU A 294 -4.92 28.22 -15.19
C GLU A 294 -5.33 27.56 -16.50
N ILE A 295 -5.93 26.37 -16.41
CA ILE A 295 -6.39 25.56 -17.55
C ILE A 295 -7.83 25.08 -17.29
N GLN A 296 -8.48 24.52 -18.31
CA GLN A 296 -9.87 24.05 -18.17
C GLN A 296 -10.06 23.01 -17.06
N THR A 297 -9.03 22.21 -16.77
CA THR A 297 -9.07 21.15 -15.76
C THR A 297 -8.49 21.56 -14.40
N GLY A 298 -8.32 22.87 -14.13
CA GLY A 298 -7.76 23.39 -12.88
C GLY A 298 -6.51 24.24 -13.12
N VAL A 299 -5.41 23.95 -12.41
CA VAL A 299 -4.13 24.67 -12.58
C VAL A 299 -3.03 23.71 -12.97
N ALA A 300 -2.31 24.01 -14.04
CA ALA A 300 -1.10 23.31 -14.44
C ALA A 300 0.12 24.01 -13.85
N ILE A 301 0.83 23.30 -12.97
CA ILE A 301 2.11 23.72 -12.41
C ILE A 301 3.21 22.98 -13.15
N GLU A 302 4.07 23.72 -13.84
CA GLU A 302 5.12 23.16 -14.69
C GLU A 302 6.48 23.45 -14.07
N MET A 303 7.27 22.40 -13.93
CA MET A 303 8.66 22.45 -13.45
C MET A 303 9.54 21.95 -14.57
N GLU A 304 10.37 22.83 -15.11
CA GLU A 304 11.23 22.52 -16.24
C GLU A 304 12.69 22.66 -15.84
N ASP A 305 13.45 21.58 -16.04
CA ASP A 305 14.86 21.50 -15.68
C ASP A 305 15.76 21.32 -16.92
N ALA A 306 17.06 21.55 -16.73
CA ALA A 306 18.10 21.40 -17.74
C ALA A 306 19.04 20.23 -17.40
N GLY A 307 18.50 19.22 -16.71
CA GLY A 307 19.23 18.04 -16.25
C GLY A 307 19.36 16.94 -17.29
N ILE A 308 19.62 15.73 -16.79
CA ILE A 308 19.64 14.53 -17.63
C ILE A 308 18.19 14.13 -17.88
N GLY A 309 17.75 14.17 -19.14
CA GLY A 309 16.43 13.67 -19.55
C GLY A 309 16.20 12.20 -19.17
N LEU A 310 14.93 11.77 -19.15
CA LEU A 310 14.55 10.40 -18.84
C LEU A 310 14.65 9.51 -20.10
N THR A 311 15.26 8.32 -19.96
CA THR A 311 15.08 7.24 -20.95
C THR A 311 13.64 6.72 -20.88
N ASP A 312 13.18 6.01 -21.92
CA ASP A 312 11.82 5.45 -21.92
C ASP A 312 11.59 4.47 -20.76
N GLU A 313 12.58 3.64 -20.42
CA GLU A 313 12.48 2.74 -19.26
C GLU A 313 12.43 3.51 -17.94
N ALA A 314 13.18 4.60 -17.82
CA ALA A 314 13.17 5.45 -16.64
C ALA A 314 11.84 6.20 -16.49
N ARG A 315 11.29 6.69 -17.61
CA ARG A 315 9.98 7.34 -17.66
C ARG A 315 8.87 6.36 -17.28
N MET A 316 8.86 5.15 -17.84
CA MET A 316 7.89 4.12 -17.47
C MET A 316 7.97 3.73 -15.98
N ARG A 317 9.18 3.65 -15.40
CA ARG A 317 9.35 3.41 -13.96
C ARG A 317 8.82 4.57 -13.11
N ALA A 318 9.08 5.81 -13.51
CA ALA A 318 8.56 6.98 -12.82
C ALA A 318 7.02 7.05 -12.91
N GLU A 319 6.45 6.77 -14.07
CA GLU A 319 5.00 6.70 -14.28
C GLU A 319 4.36 5.58 -13.46
N ARG A 320 4.98 4.39 -13.35
CA ARG A 320 4.49 3.31 -12.45
C ARG A 320 4.51 3.71 -10.98
N ALA A 321 5.58 4.38 -10.53
CA ALA A 321 5.68 4.89 -9.16
C ALA A 321 4.59 5.93 -8.83
N LEU A 322 4.10 6.65 -9.84
CA LEU A 322 2.94 7.55 -9.70
C LEU A 322 1.60 6.80 -9.81
N ALA A 323 1.51 5.80 -10.68
CA ALA A 323 0.28 5.08 -10.99
C ALA A 323 -0.18 4.22 -9.80
N GLN A 324 0.71 3.37 -9.24
CA GLN A 324 0.46 2.37 -8.18
C GLN A 324 -1.04 2.06 -7.95
N ASP A 325 -1.77 1.57 -8.95
CA ASP A 325 -3.24 1.65 -9.13
C ASP A 325 -4.14 1.07 -8.01
N SER A 326 -3.58 0.55 -6.93
CA SER A 326 -4.32 -0.05 -5.83
C SER A 326 -4.44 0.91 -4.63
N PRO A 327 -5.66 1.15 -4.08
CA PRO A 327 -5.92 2.14 -3.03
C PRO A 327 -5.11 1.99 -1.73
N THR A 328 -4.44 0.85 -1.53
CA THR A 328 -3.90 0.44 -0.22
C THR A 328 -2.40 0.12 -0.26
N GLU A 329 -1.76 0.14 -1.42
CA GLU A 329 -0.60 -0.72 -1.63
C GLU A 329 0.70 0.04 -1.84
N LEU A 330 1.45 0.29 -0.75
CA LEU A 330 2.90 0.42 -0.88
C LEU A 330 3.45 -0.95 -1.21
N ASP A 331 3.94 -1.17 -2.43
CA ASP A 331 4.80 -2.31 -2.67
C ASP A 331 6.16 -1.98 -2.04
N LEU A 332 6.45 -2.61 -0.89
CA LEU A 332 7.73 -2.39 -0.19
C LEU A 332 8.91 -2.90 -1.02
N ASP A 333 8.64 -3.80 -1.97
CA ASP A 333 9.63 -4.32 -2.92
C ASP A 333 10.04 -3.26 -3.95
N ASP A 334 9.16 -2.30 -4.28
CA ASP A 334 9.47 -1.19 -5.19
C ASP A 334 10.43 -0.14 -4.58
N LEU A 335 10.62 -0.17 -3.25
CA LEU A 335 11.53 0.76 -2.56
C LEU A 335 13.01 0.37 -2.73
N GLY A 336 13.32 -0.88 -3.08
CA GLY A 336 14.68 -1.33 -3.40
C GLY A 336 15.78 -1.01 -2.36
N GLU A 337 17.05 -1.15 -2.74
CA GLU A 337 18.22 -0.88 -1.87
C GLU A 337 18.50 0.61 -1.67
N SER A 338 17.95 1.49 -2.52
CA SER A 338 18.07 2.94 -2.45
C SER A 338 16.71 3.58 -2.69
N PRO A 339 15.89 3.73 -1.62
CA PRO A 339 14.52 4.17 -1.78
C PRO A 339 14.44 5.59 -2.34
N ARG A 340 13.97 5.69 -3.57
CA ARG A 340 13.62 6.96 -4.22
C ARG A 340 12.25 7.42 -3.70
N LEU A 341 12.21 7.77 -2.42
CA LEU A 341 10.98 8.08 -1.67
C LEU A 341 10.15 9.18 -2.34
N GLY A 342 10.79 10.16 -2.98
CA GLY A 342 10.12 11.35 -3.51
C GLY A 342 8.99 11.05 -4.50
N LEU A 343 9.22 10.21 -5.52
CA LEU A 343 8.19 9.91 -6.51
C LEU A 343 7.04 9.06 -5.92
N ALA A 344 7.34 8.15 -4.99
CA ALA A 344 6.32 7.36 -4.29
C ALA A 344 5.44 8.24 -3.39
N VAL A 345 6.04 9.22 -2.70
CA VAL A 345 5.32 10.24 -1.93
C VAL A 345 4.41 11.07 -2.84
N VAL A 346 4.94 11.54 -3.98
CA VAL A 346 4.16 12.30 -4.98
C VAL A 346 3.00 11.47 -5.51
N GLY A 347 3.21 10.19 -5.85
CA GLY A 347 2.15 9.28 -6.31
C GLY A 347 1.03 9.12 -5.29
N ARG A 348 1.37 8.95 -4.01
CA ARG A 348 0.37 8.85 -2.95
C ARG A 348 -0.40 10.15 -2.72
N LEU A 349 0.29 11.29 -2.70
CA LEU A 349 -0.37 12.59 -2.57
C LEU A 349 -1.26 12.88 -3.77
N ALA A 350 -0.80 12.54 -4.98
CA ALA A 350 -1.55 12.67 -6.21
C ALA A 350 -2.86 11.86 -6.15
N ARG A 351 -2.84 10.62 -5.67
CA ARG A 351 -4.07 9.85 -5.47
C ARG A 351 -4.98 10.42 -4.40
N ALA A 352 -4.43 10.80 -3.25
CA ALA A 352 -5.21 11.25 -2.11
C ALA A 352 -5.91 12.59 -2.36
N TYR A 353 -5.37 13.42 -3.27
CA TYR A 353 -5.86 14.77 -3.58
C TYR A 353 -6.17 15.00 -5.07
N ASP A 354 -6.28 13.92 -5.85
CA ASP A 354 -6.58 13.92 -7.29
C ASP A 354 -5.66 14.81 -8.14
N PHE A 355 -4.37 14.90 -7.78
CA PHE A 355 -3.37 15.53 -8.64
C PHE A 355 -3.05 14.62 -9.82
N LYS A 356 -2.80 15.22 -11.00
CA LYS A 356 -2.31 14.48 -12.16
C LYS A 356 -0.90 14.90 -12.45
N VAL A 357 0.04 13.96 -12.45
CA VAL A 357 1.46 14.23 -12.69
C VAL A 357 1.87 13.56 -13.99
N SER A 358 2.58 14.29 -14.84
CA SER A 358 3.10 13.75 -16.10
C SER A 358 4.50 14.26 -16.40
N PHE A 359 5.31 13.42 -17.05
CA PHE A 359 6.68 13.74 -17.45
C PHE A 359 6.75 13.97 -18.96
N ARG A 360 7.50 14.99 -19.36
CA ARG A 360 7.79 15.36 -20.76
C ARG A 360 9.27 15.71 -20.88
N SER A 361 9.79 15.69 -22.10
CA SER A 361 11.12 16.24 -22.38
C SER A 361 11.08 17.76 -22.25
N SER A 362 12.09 18.32 -21.57
CA SER A 362 12.30 19.76 -21.46
C SER A 362 12.92 20.32 -22.74
N ALA A 363 12.59 21.56 -23.09
CA ALA A 363 13.25 22.30 -24.17
C ALA A 363 14.73 22.59 -23.85
N TYR A 364 15.11 22.55 -22.56
CA TYR A 364 16.47 22.74 -22.07
C TYR A 364 17.27 21.41 -22.00
N GLY A 365 16.71 20.31 -22.52
CA GLY A 365 17.37 19.00 -22.60
C GLY A 365 17.16 18.08 -21.39
N GLY A 366 16.54 18.59 -20.33
CA GLY A 366 16.19 17.82 -19.13
C GLY A 366 14.76 17.29 -19.11
N VAL A 367 14.11 17.39 -17.96
CA VAL A 367 12.75 16.92 -17.74
C VAL A 367 11.81 18.08 -17.48
N ARG A 368 10.61 18.02 -18.07
CA ARG A 368 9.47 18.88 -17.73
C ARG A 368 8.43 18.04 -17.01
N VAL A 369 8.17 18.38 -15.75
CA VAL A 369 7.11 17.78 -14.95
C VAL A 369 5.91 18.71 -14.93
N VAL A 370 4.74 18.19 -15.28
CA VAL A 370 3.47 18.92 -15.20
C VAL A 370 2.62 18.28 -14.12
N LEU A 371 2.31 19.04 -13.07
CA LEU A 371 1.38 18.68 -12.00
C LEU A 371 0.09 19.48 -12.18
N ILE A 372 -1.03 18.80 -12.39
CA ILE A 372 -2.36 19.40 -12.49
C ILE A 372 -3.03 19.32 -11.13
N VAL A 373 -3.41 20.48 -10.62
CA VAL A 373 -4.23 20.63 -9.42
C VAL A 373 -5.70 20.68 -9.84
N PRO A 374 -6.57 19.81 -9.31
CA PRO A 374 -7.97 19.74 -9.70
C PRO A 374 -8.77 20.95 -9.18
N PRO A 375 -9.86 21.34 -9.86
CA PRO A 375 -10.62 22.54 -9.55
C PRO A 375 -11.35 22.47 -8.20
N ASP A 376 -11.56 21.28 -7.64
CA ASP A 376 -12.27 21.08 -6.38
C ASP A 376 -11.50 21.63 -5.16
N ILE A 377 -10.18 21.73 -5.24
CA ILE A 377 -9.32 22.32 -4.21
C ILE A 377 -8.82 23.73 -4.54
N ILE A 378 -9.26 24.28 -5.67
CA ILE A 378 -8.95 25.64 -6.12
C ILE A 378 -10.15 26.55 -5.85
N THR A 379 -9.87 27.81 -5.57
CA THR A 379 -10.88 28.87 -5.47
C THR A 379 -10.32 30.15 -6.09
N ALA A 380 -11.18 31.11 -6.42
CA ALA A 380 -10.74 32.47 -6.73
C ALA A 380 -9.83 32.97 -5.61
N THR A 381 -8.77 33.72 -5.98
CA THR A 381 -7.82 34.28 -5.01
C THR A 381 -8.57 35.01 -3.92
N PRO A 382 -8.33 34.70 -2.63
CA PRO A 382 -8.76 35.57 -1.56
C PRO A 382 -8.17 36.95 -1.85
N VAL A 383 -9.00 37.93 -2.21
CA VAL A 383 -8.55 39.31 -2.42
C VAL A 383 -7.67 39.68 -1.23
N PRO A 384 -6.45 40.17 -1.43
CA PRO A 384 -5.65 40.76 -0.36
C PRO A 384 -6.36 42.05 0.09
N GLY A 385 -7.41 41.90 0.88
CA GLY A 385 -8.37 42.96 1.20
C GLY A 385 -8.87 42.80 2.62
N GLY A 386 -8.15 43.40 3.57
CA GLY A 386 -8.69 43.86 4.85
C GLY A 386 -8.87 42.84 5.99
N ALA A 387 -8.91 41.52 5.74
CA ALA A 387 -9.14 40.54 6.81
C ALA A 387 -7.87 40.04 7.52
N LEU A 388 -6.68 40.26 6.96
CA LEU A 388 -5.40 40.03 7.66
C LEU A 388 -4.90 41.29 8.41
N ALA A 389 -5.49 42.46 8.15
CA ALA A 389 -5.33 43.65 8.98
C ALA A 389 -6.25 43.66 10.22
N LYS A 390 -7.19 42.71 10.33
CA LYS A 390 -8.03 42.51 11.54
C LYS A 390 -7.85 41.18 12.26
N ALA A 391 -7.04 40.26 11.71
CA ALA A 391 -6.51 39.12 12.47
C ALA A 391 -5.17 39.43 13.17
N ALA A 392 -4.55 40.58 12.88
CA ALA A 392 -3.39 41.12 13.60
C ALA A 392 -3.76 41.87 14.90
N VAL A 393 -5.03 41.83 15.32
CA VAL A 393 -5.48 42.27 16.65
C VAL A 393 -6.25 41.13 17.31
N LEU A 394 -5.62 39.95 17.39
CA LEU A 394 -5.95 38.99 18.43
C LEU A 394 -4.75 38.92 19.37
N PRO A 395 -4.91 39.26 20.67
CA PRO A 395 -3.81 39.15 21.61
C PRO A 395 -3.35 37.69 21.68
N PRO A 396 -2.07 37.42 21.97
CA PRO A 396 -1.61 36.06 22.24
C PRO A 396 -2.47 35.46 23.36
N PRO A 397 -2.76 34.15 23.36
CA PRO A 397 -3.51 33.53 24.44
C PRO A 397 -2.76 33.77 25.74
N ARG A 398 -3.30 34.65 26.59
CA ARG A 398 -2.85 34.85 27.97
C ARG A 398 -2.98 33.49 28.67
N ARG A 399 -1.85 32.86 29.00
CA ARG A 399 -1.82 31.87 30.09
C ARG A 399 -2.30 32.61 31.34
N ARG A 400 -3.51 32.30 31.81
CA ARG A 400 -4.00 32.77 33.11
C ARG A 400 -3.16 32.12 34.20
N GLY A 401 -2.11 32.81 34.64
CA GLY A 401 -1.56 32.63 35.98
C GLY A 401 -2.54 33.22 36.99
N GLY A 402 -3.13 32.34 37.80
CA GLY A 402 -3.96 32.65 38.97
C GLY A 402 -3.99 31.42 39.86
N PRO A 403 -3.97 31.57 41.20
CA PRO A 403 -3.36 30.60 42.10
C PRO A 403 -4.18 29.33 42.19
N MET A 404 -3.57 28.19 41.86
CA MET A 404 -4.16 26.90 42.14
C MET A 404 -4.05 26.65 43.64
N ARG A 405 -5.21 26.69 44.30
CA ARG A 405 -5.39 26.25 45.68
C ARG A 405 -4.95 24.79 45.74
N ARG A 406 -3.89 24.54 46.50
CA ARG A 406 -3.37 23.23 46.89
C ARG A 406 -4.52 22.37 47.44
N ALA A 407 -4.86 21.31 46.71
CA ALA A 407 -5.51 20.13 47.25
C ALA A 407 -4.48 19.01 47.13
N GLU A 408 -3.93 18.62 48.28
CA GLU A 408 -3.15 17.41 48.45
C GLU A 408 -3.98 16.20 48.02
N GLU A 409 -3.48 15.45 47.06
CA GLU A 409 -3.58 13.99 47.07
C GLU A 409 -2.41 13.44 46.24
N ALA A 410 -1.39 13.00 46.96
CA ALA A 410 -0.25 12.28 46.43
C ALA A 410 -0.71 10.87 46.03
N ALA A 411 -0.49 10.51 44.76
CA ALA A 411 -0.41 9.13 44.33
C ALA A 411 0.91 8.99 43.58
N GLU A 412 1.92 8.49 44.30
CA GLU A 412 3.23 8.12 43.78
C GLU A 412 3.09 7.08 42.66
N GLU A 413 3.62 7.41 41.50
CA GLU A 413 3.84 6.50 40.40
C GLU A 413 5.00 5.57 40.78
N SER A 414 4.65 4.36 41.23
CA SER A 414 5.59 3.33 41.64
C SER A 414 5.94 2.42 40.45
N LEU A 415 7.25 2.20 40.28
CA LEU A 415 7.86 1.20 39.39
C LEU A 415 7.23 -0.20 39.58
N PRO A 416 7.20 -1.05 38.55
CA PRO A 416 6.41 -2.28 38.56
C PRO A 416 6.99 -3.30 39.55
N THR A 417 6.30 -3.48 40.68
CA THR A 417 6.52 -4.60 41.62
C THR A 417 5.62 -5.78 41.25
N ALA A 418 6.19 -6.97 41.29
CA ALA A 418 5.60 -8.24 40.90
C ALA A 418 4.21 -8.52 41.50
N ALA A 419 3.28 -8.96 40.66
CA ALA A 419 1.93 -9.37 41.07
C ALA A 419 1.97 -10.69 41.89
N PRO A 420 1.20 -10.81 42.98
CA PRO A 420 1.13 -12.05 43.75
C PRO A 420 0.34 -13.14 43.00
N ARG A 421 0.93 -14.33 42.91
CA ARG A 421 0.29 -15.57 42.42
C ARG A 421 -0.41 -16.28 43.59
N ALA A 422 -1.59 -16.85 43.35
CA ALA A 422 -2.13 -17.90 44.22
C ALA A 422 -1.26 -19.17 44.10
N ALA A 423 -1.30 -20.05 45.10
CA ALA A 423 -0.42 -21.23 45.26
C ALA A 423 -0.44 -22.25 44.09
N ASN A 424 -1.28 -22.06 43.08
CA ASN A 424 -1.41 -22.88 41.88
C ASN A 424 -1.27 -22.10 40.55
N GLY A 425 -0.66 -20.91 40.55
CA GLY A 425 0.02 -20.36 39.37
C GLY A 425 -0.82 -19.80 38.21
N LEU A 426 -2.13 -19.56 38.36
CA LEU A 426 -2.98 -18.97 37.31
C LEU A 426 -3.53 -17.57 37.69
N PRO A 427 -3.61 -16.59 36.76
CA PRO A 427 -4.09 -15.24 37.05
C PRO A 427 -5.62 -15.12 37.11
N GLN A 428 -6.15 -14.45 38.15
CA GLN A 428 -7.60 -14.22 38.38
C GLN A 428 -8.12 -12.96 37.67
N ARG A 429 -9.27 -13.09 36.97
CA ARG A 429 -9.97 -12.00 36.27
C ARG A 429 -11.07 -11.39 37.16
N ARG A 430 -11.03 -10.08 37.44
CA ARG A 430 -12.17 -9.35 38.07
C ARG A 430 -13.11 -8.76 37.01
N ARG A 431 -14.42 -8.96 37.17
CA ARG A 431 -15.49 -8.30 36.40
C ARG A 431 -15.80 -6.92 37.01
N ARG A 432 -15.90 -5.87 36.18
CA ARG A 432 -16.47 -4.56 36.55
C ARG A 432 -17.86 -4.43 35.92
N THR A 433 -18.89 -4.15 36.72
CA THR A 433 -20.26 -3.84 36.30
C THR A 433 -20.38 -2.35 35.92
N ARG A 434 -21.10 -2.07 34.83
CA ARG A 434 -21.30 -0.73 34.24
C ARG A 434 -22.56 -0.09 34.83
N ALA A 435 -22.44 1.10 35.42
CA ALA A 435 -23.59 1.91 35.85
C ALA A 435 -24.03 2.88 34.74
N VAL A 436 -25.34 3.07 34.63
CA VAL A 436 -26.07 3.89 33.63
C VAL A 436 -26.25 5.32 34.15
N ILE A 437 -26.06 6.33 33.29
CA ILE A 437 -26.26 7.77 33.59
C ILE A 437 -27.49 8.27 32.81
N PRO A 438 -28.46 8.99 33.42
CA PRO A 438 -29.56 9.65 32.69
C PRO A 438 -29.24 11.11 32.32
N PRO A 439 -29.86 11.69 31.26
CA PRO A 439 -29.49 13.02 30.76
C PRO A 439 -30.25 14.17 31.46
N LEU A 440 -29.54 15.29 31.68
CA LEU A 440 -30.07 16.54 32.20
C LEU A 440 -30.44 17.54 31.09
N ARG A 441 -31.59 18.19 31.33
CA ARG A 441 -32.34 19.16 30.53
C ARG A 441 -31.60 20.52 30.45
N GLN A 442 -31.59 21.15 29.28
CA GLN A 442 -31.12 22.54 29.09
C GLN A 442 -32.28 23.55 29.10
N LYS A 443 -32.05 24.74 29.67
CA LYS A 443 -32.81 25.98 29.41
C LYS A 443 -31.87 27.21 29.55
N PRO A 444 -31.98 28.27 28.72
CA PRO A 444 -30.98 29.34 28.64
C PRO A 444 -31.44 30.68 29.24
N ALA A 445 -30.47 31.52 29.63
CA ALA A 445 -30.54 32.97 29.92
C ALA A 445 -29.10 33.43 30.27
N ALA A 446 -28.62 34.66 30.15
CA ALA A 446 -28.97 35.90 29.45
C ALA A 446 -27.71 36.82 29.57
N ALA A 447 -27.66 37.89 28.79
CA ALA A 447 -26.53 38.82 28.67
C ALA A 447 -26.27 39.70 29.91
N SER A 448 -25.02 40.15 30.06
CA SER A 448 -24.68 41.42 30.73
C SER A 448 -23.28 41.93 30.31
N THR A 449 -23.29 43.14 29.76
CA THR A 449 -22.20 44.09 29.47
C THR A 449 -21.52 44.64 30.72
N THR A 450 -20.21 44.91 30.65
CA THR A 450 -19.55 46.05 31.33
C THR A 450 -18.20 46.40 30.69
N THR A 451 -17.94 47.71 30.72
CA THR A 451 -16.93 48.57 30.11
C THR A 451 -15.55 48.62 30.78
N GLY A 452 -14.51 48.83 29.95
CA GLY A 452 -13.47 49.88 30.10
C GLY A 452 -12.24 49.65 30.99
N SER A 453 -11.03 49.66 30.39
CA SER A 453 -9.94 50.61 30.69
C SER A 453 -8.63 50.23 29.95
N ASP A 454 -8.06 51.21 29.25
CA ASP A 454 -6.77 51.19 28.55
C ASP A 454 -5.56 51.14 29.49
N ALA A 455 -4.49 50.47 29.03
CA ALA A 455 -3.09 50.84 29.31
C ALA A 455 -2.18 50.11 28.30
N SER A 456 -1.62 50.88 27.37
CA SER A 456 -0.70 50.48 26.31
C SER A 456 0.74 50.34 26.83
N VAL A 457 1.38 49.19 26.56
CA VAL A 457 2.84 49.06 26.53
C VAL A 457 3.21 48.44 25.18
N SER A 458 4.03 49.18 24.44
CA SER A 458 4.57 48.83 23.12
C SER A 458 5.42 47.56 23.22
N ALA A 459 5.08 46.54 22.43
CA ALA A 459 5.91 45.35 22.21
C ALA A 459 6.13 45.19 20.72
N ALA A 460 7.40 45.16 20.30
CA ALA A 460 7.82 44.99 18.92
C ALA A 460 7.39 43.62 18.36
N PRO A 461 7.04 43.50 17.06
CA PRO A 461 6.54 42.26 16.48
C PRO A 461 7.69 41.27 16.17
N ALA A 462 7.46 39.99 16.47
CA ALA A 462 8.27 38.86 16.02
C ALA A 462 8.07 38.60 14.51
N PRO A 463 9.09 38.10 13.77
CA PRO A 463 9.07 38.10 12.31
C PRO A 463 8.14 37.05 11.69
N GLN A 464 7.43 37.47 10.64
CA GLN A 464 6.54 36.64 9.81
C GLN A 464 7.33 35.81 8.79
N ALA A 465 6.82 34.63 8.45
CA ALA A 465 7.43 33.73 7.47
C ALA A 465 7.64 34.45 6.12
N GLY A 466 8.91 34.54 5.70
CA GLY A 466 9.35 35.29 4.52
C GLY A 466 10.24 36.49 4.85
N MET A 467 10.17 37.06 6.06
CA MET A 467 11.08 38.14 6.49
C MET A 467 12.45 37.64 6.92
N TRP A 468 12.56 36.37 7.31
CA TRP A 468 13.86 35.71 7.48
C TRP A 468 14.70 35.78 6.20
N LEU A 469 14.08 35.69 5.01
CA LEU A 469 14.83 35.72 3.75
C LEU A 469 15.43 37.11 3.46
N ALA A 470 14.73 38.19 3.84
CA ALA A 470 15.24 39.55 3.73
C ALA A 470 16.35 39.82 4.76
N ALA A 471 16.16 39.42 6.03
CA ALA A 471 17.17 39.54 7.08
C ALA A 471 18.41 38.65 6.82
N PHE A 472 18.23 37.48 6.21
CA PHE A 472 19.30 36.56 5.77
C PHE A 472 20.09 37.11 4.57
N GLN A 473 19.41 37.70 3.57
CA GLN A 473 20.09 38.40 2.46
C GLN A 473 20.85 39.63 2.95
N GLU A 474 20.30 40.38 3.90
CA GLU A 474 20.93 41.56 4.50
C GLU A 474 22.16 41.18 5.33
N GLY A 475 22.11 40.07 6.07
CA GLY A 475 23.25 39.54 6.85
C GLY A 475 24.39 38.96 6.01
N ILE A 476 24.13 38.46 4.80
CA ILE A 476 25.15 37.88 3.90
C ILE A 476 25.75 38.91 2.94
N SER A 477 25.01 39.98 2.59
CA SER A 477 25.42 40.94 1.57
C SER A 477 26.33 42.07 2.09
N GLY A 478 26.43 42.28 3.40
CA GLY A 478 27.43 43.18 4.01
C GLY A 478 27.41 44.64 3.56
N GLU A 479 26.32 45.18 3.02
CA GLU A 479 26.24 46.60 2.67
C GLU A 479 25.71 47.45 3.84
N PRO A 480 26.45 48.48 4.29
CA PRO A 480 25.96 49.41 5.29
C PRO A 480 24.89 50.31 4.68
N ARG A 481 23.77 50.43 5.41
CA ARG A 481 22.69 51.37 5.15
C ARG A 481 23.26 52.78 4.97
N ALA A 482 23.24 53.31 3.75
CA ALA A 482 23.58 54.70 3.49
C ALA A 482 22.59 55.60 4.26
N GLU A 483 23.08 56.30 5.28
CA GLU A 483 22.34 57.35 5.95
C GLU A 483 21.98 58.44 4.93
N SER A 484 20.68 58.71 4.78
CA SER A 484 20.18 59.88 4.07
C SER A 484 20.63 61.16 4.80
N PRO A 485 21.25 62.14 4.14
CA PRO A 485 21.66 63.39 4.77
C PRO A 485 20.45 64.34 4.81
N ALA A 486 19.67 64.28 5.88
CA ALA A 486 18.67 65.29 6.18
C ALA A 486 18.50 65.45 7.71
N ASP A 487 19.55 65.92 8.37
CA ASP A 487 19.46 66.92 9.46
C ASP A 487 20.87 67.19 9.99
N ARG A 488 21.43 68.36 9.65
CA ARG A 488 22.53 68.96 10.42
C ARG A 488 21.95 70.18 11.13
N PRO A 489 22.00 70.26 12.47
CA PRO A 489 21.73 71.50 13.16
C PRO A 489 22.95 72.41 13.09
N ASP A 490 22.68 73.70 12.89
CA ASP A 490 23.62 74.81 12.77
C ASP A 490 24.64 74.88 13.90
N GLY A 491 25.92 75.06 13.54
CA GLY A 491 26.99 75.51 14.44
C GLY A 491 27.26 77.01 14.23
N PRO A 492 27.51 77.78 15.29
CA PRO A 492 27.53 79.25 15.22
C PRO A 492 28.83 79.79 14.61
N SER A 493 28.67 80.90 13.90
CA SER A 493 29.72 81.76 13.38
C SER A 493 30.53 82.43 14.48
N ASP A 494 31.85 82.37 14.39
CA ASP A 494 32.72 83.40 14.96
C ASP A 494 33.85 83.76 14.00
N LYS A 495 34.15 85.07 14.01
CA LYS A 495 35.03 85.83 13.13
C LYS A 495 36.49 85.79 13.60
N GLU A 496 37.39 86.07 12.64
CA GLU A 496 38.69 86.80 12.70
C GLU A 496 39.77 86.03 11.89
N SER A 497 40.12 86.47 10.67
CA SER A 497 40.98 87.61 10.26
C SER A 497 42.46 87.21 10.04
N GLU A 498 42.89 87.39 8.78
CA GLU A 498 44.25 87.73 8.30
C GLU A 498 45.42 86.73 8.50
N ARG A 499 45.99 86.22 7.39
CA ARG A 499 47.19 86.79 6.74
C ARG A 499 47.67 85.94 5.54
N ASN A 500 48.04 86.69 4.49
CA ASN A 500 48.78 86.37 3.26
C ASN A 500 48.13 85.53 2.17
#